data_AF-X1I8R9-F1
#
_entry.id   AF-X1I8R9-F1
#
_cell.length_a   1.000
_cell.length_b   1.000
_cell.length_c   1.000
_cell.angle_alpha   90.00
_cell.angle_beta   90.00
_cell.angle_gamma   90.00
#
_symmetry.space_group_name_H-M   'P 1'
#
loop_
_entity.id
_entity.type
_entity.pdbx_description
1 polymer ?
#
loop_
_entity_poly.entity_id
_entity_poly.type
_entity_poly.pdbx_seq_one_letter_code
_entity_poly.pdbx_strand_id
1 'polypeptide(L)'
;DYLSIYCKRDVEIELENFKRFIKFLEDNSISRLCYTRGSTAMAAYLFSHYHKRIYIHNNKEAIDLERDSYRGGRTECFFIGELKDETYHIVDVNSLYPFVMRNNLYPIKYKKITGKISVNAIEDYLRSFSCVAKVLIETSEPVYAGLF
;
A
#
# COMPACT_ATOMS: atom_id res chain seq x y z
N ASP A 1 8.70 -34.64 -30.01
CA ASP A 1 8.44 -35.30 -28.71
C ASP A 1 8.75 -34.43 -27.50
N TYR A 2 9.98 -33.90 -27.34
CA TYR A 2 10.35 -33.04 -26.21
C TYR A 2 9.38 -31.86 -25.95
N LEU A 3 9.06 -31.07 -26.99
CA LEU A 3 8.19 -29.89 -26.84
C LEU A 3 6.77 -30.25 -26.37
N SER A 4 6.24 -31.40 -26.83
CA SER A 4 4.92 -31.88 -26.39
C SER A 4 4.92 -32.27 -24.91
N ILE A 5 5.99 -32.93 -24.45
CA ILE A 5 6.17 -33.28 -23.03
C ILE A 5 6.32 -32.02 -22.17
N TYR A 6 7.07 -31.02 -22.64
CA TYR A 6 7.24 -29.73 -21.96
C TYR A 6 5.90 -29.00 -21.82
N CYS A 7 5.15 -28.80 -22.92
CA CYS A 7 3.86 -28.12 -22.87
C CYS A 7 2.85 -28.86 -21.95
N LYS A 8 2.89 -30.19 -21.92
CA LYS A 8 2.07 -30.98 -20.98
C LYS A 8 2.46 -30.69 -19.53
N ARG A 9 3.76 -30.62 -19.24
CA ARG A 9 4.27 -30.35 -17.90
C ARG A 9 3.86 -28.96 -17.40
N ASP A 10 3.89 -27.94 -18.27
CA ASP A 10 3.43 -26.59 -17.92
C ASP A 10 1.97 -26.59 -17.46
N VAL A 11 1.10 -27.30 -18.18
CA VAL A 11 -0.33 -27.42 -17.81
C VAL A 11 -0.51 -28.22 -16.52
N GLU A 12 0.27 -29.28 -16.30
CA GLU A 12 0.25 -30.06 -15.06
C GLU A 12 0.66 -29.22 -13.85
N ILE A 13 1.68 -28.36 -13.99
CA ILE A 13 2.12 -27.44 -12.93
C ILE A 13 1.01 -26.45 -12.59
N GLU A 14 0.40 -25.83 -13.61
CA GLU A 14 -0.71 -24.89 -13.41
C GLU A 14 -1.91 -25.57 -12.74
N LEU A 15 -2.27 -26.78 -13.15
CA LEU A 15 -3.34 -27.55 -12.52
C LEU A 15 -3.07 -27.81 -11.04
N GLU A 16 -1.85 -28.23 -10.68
CA GLU A 16 -1.48 -28.46 -9.28
C GLU A 16 -1.42 -27.14 -8.47
N ASN A 17 -0.97 -26.05 -9.08
CA ASN A 17 -1.02 -24.72 -8.47
C ASN A 17 -2.47 -24.31 -8.14
N PHE A 18 -3.39 -24.49 -9.09
CA PHE A 18 -4.81 -24.16 -8.88
C PHE A 18 -5.46 -25.04 -7.81
N LYS A 19 -5.16 -26.34 -7.76
CA LYS A 19 -5.66 -27.22 -6.69
C LYS A 19 -5.23 -26.73 -5.30
N ARG A 20 -3.95 -26.41 -5.14
CA ARG A 20 -3.41 -25.87 -3.88
C ARG A 20 -4.02 -24.52 -3.53
N PHE A 21 -4.22 -23.67 -4.53
CA PHE A 21 -4.81 -22.35 -4.33
C PHE A 21 -6.28 -22.43 -3.92
N ILE A 22 -7.09 -23.29 -4.56
CA ILE A 22 -8.49 -23.53 -4.17
C ILE A 22 -8.56 -24.01 -2.73
N LYS A 23 -7.73 -24.99 -2.35
CA LYS A 23 -7.65 -25.45 -0.96
C LYS A 23 -7.33 -24.32 0.02
N PHE A 24 -6.38 -23.45 -0.32
CA PHE A 24 -6.05 -22.28 0.50
C PHE A 24 -7.27 -21.34 0.67
N LEU A 25 -8.03 -21.09 -0.40
CA LEU A 25 -9.22 -20.23 -0.34
C LEU A 25 -10.30 -20.85 0.56
N GLU A 26 -10.54 -22.15 0.44
CA GLU A 26 -11.49 -22.90 1.28
C GLU A 26 -11.06 -22.88 2.76
N ASP A 27 -9.81 -23.24 3.04
CA ASP A 27 -9.24 -23.31 4.39
C ASP A 27 -9.28 -21.93 5.10
N ASN A 28 -9.21 -20.83 4.33
CA ASN A 28 -9.28 -19.45 4.85
C ASN A 28 -10.67 -18.79 4.71
N SER A 29 -11.71 -19.55 4.31
CA SER A 29 -13.07 -19.04 4.13
C SER A 29 -13.17 -17.83 3.19
N ILE A 30 -12.35 -17.80 2.13
CA ILE A 30 -12.37 -16.75 1.12
C ILE A 30 -13.45 -17.10 0.09
N SER A 31 -14.58 -16.41 0.17
CA SER A 31 -15.82 -16.76 -0.53
C SER A 31 -15.76 -16.68 -2.06
N ARG A 32 -14.79 -15.98 -2.65
CA ARG A 32 -14.76 -15.74 -4.10
C ARG A 32 -13.36 -15.59 -4.66
N LEU A 33 -13.00 -16.49 -5.57
CA LEU A 33 -11.90 -16.30 -6.52
C LEU A 33 -12.33 -15.29 -7.60
N CYS A 34 -11.61 -14.18 -7.72
CA CYS A 34 -11.81 -13.18 -8.77
C CYS A 34 -10.76 -13.30 -9.87
N TYR A 35 -10.98 -12.57 -10.97
CA TYR A 35 -10.07 -12.54 -12.11
C TYR A 35 -8.62 -12.12 -11.75
N THR A 36 -8.46 -11.30 -10.72
CA THR A 36 -7.14 -10.87 -10.23
C THR A 36 -6.95 -11.22 -8.76
N ARG A 37 -5.70 -11.38 -8.36
CA ARG A 37 -5.30 -11.56 -6.95
C ARG A 37 -5.78 -10.39 -6.09
N GLY A 38 -5.69 -9.16 -6.59
CA GLY A 38 -6.15 -7.96 -5.88
C GLY A 38 -7.66 -7.98 -5.61
N SER A 39 -8.47 -8.32 -6.63
CA SER A 39 -9.92 -8.44 -6.47
C SER A 39 -10.32 -9.56 -5.51
N THR A 40 -9.56 -10.67 -5.52
CA THR A 40 -9.76 -11.80 -4.59
C THR A 40 -9.43 -11.38 -3.15
N ALA A 41 -8.31 -10.68 -2.94
CA ALA A 41 -7.93 -10.15 -1.63
C ALA A 41 -8.95 -9.13 -1.09
N MET A 42 -9.46 -8.25 -1.96
CA MET A 42 -10.51 -7.30 -1.58
C MET A 42 -11.82 -8.01 -1.22
N ALA A 43 -12.18 -9.07 -1.95
CA ALA A 43 -13.35 -9.88 -1.62
C ALA A 43 -13.21 -10.54 -0.24
N ALA A 44 -12.03 -11.10 0.07
CA ALA A 44 -11.71 -11.66 1.38
C ALA A 44 -11.82 -10.59 2.48
N TYR A 45 -11.24 -9.41 2.27
CA TYR A 45 -11.31 -8.29 3.21
C TYR A 45 -12.76 -7.85 3.47
N LEU A 46 -13.56 -7.67 2.42
CA LEU A 46 -14.96 -7.26 2.54
C LEU A 46 -15.83 -8.29 3.27
N PHE A 47 -15.52 -9.58 3.10
CA PHE A 47 -16.29 -10.65 3.72
C PHE A 47 -16.00 -10.80 5.22
N SER A 48 -14.73 -10.79 5.62
CA SER A 48 -14.35 -11.17 7.00
C SER A 48 -13.72 -10.05 7.83
N HIS A 49 -13.29 -8.95 7.22
CA HIS A 49 -12.48 -7.92 7.89
C HIS A 49 -13.05 -6.49 7.79
N TYR A 50 -14.16 -6.29 7.07
CA TYR A 50 -14.80 -4.99 6.92
C TYR A 50 -15.70 -4.64 8.10
N HIS A 51 -15.08 -4.34 9.25
CA HIS A 51 -15.78 -4.02 10.49
C HIS A 51 -16.14 -2.53 10.63
N LYS A 52 -15.53 -1.66 9.82
CA LYS A 52 -15.77 -0.21 9.84
C LYS A 52 -16.12 0.26 8.44
N ARG A 53 -17.17 1.11 8.34
CA ARG A 53 -17.60 1.66 7.06
C ARG A 53 -16.58 2.67 6.54
N ILE A 54 -16.06 2.40 5.35
CA ILE A 54 -15.21 3.30 4.57
C ILE A 54 -16.10 4.08 3.59
N TYR A 55 -16.02 5.40 3.62
CA TYR A 55 -16.83 6.29 2.80
C TYR A 55 -16.03 6.76 1.59
N ILE A 56 -16.64 6.66 0.41
CA ILE A 56 -16.09 7.15 -0.85
C ILE A 56 -16.80 8.48 -1.18
N HIS A 57 -16.03 9.53 -1.46
CA HIS A 57 -16.55 10.82 -1.94
C HIS A 57 -16.21 11.01 -3.42
N ASN A 58 -16.87 11.98 -4.04
CA ASN A 58 -16.67 12.35 -5.45
C ASN A 58 -16.22 13.81 -5.62
N ASN A 59 -15.75 14.46 -4.55
CA ASN A 59 -15.16 15.79 -4.63
C ASN A 59 -13.85 15.73 -5.42
N LYS A 60 -13.87 16.22 -6.67
CA LYS A 60 -12.74 16.13 -7.59
C LYS A 60 -11.49 16.84 -7.08
N GLU A 61 -11.63 18.06 -6.53
CA GLU A 61 -10.50 18.85 -6.05
C GLU A 61 -9.76 18.13 -4.90
N ALA A 62 -10.51 17.54 -3.97
CA ALA A 62 -9.95 16.74 -2.89
C ALA A 62 -9.27 15.46 -3.40
N ILE A 63 -9.90 14.74 -4.35
CA ILE A 63 -9.33 13.53 -4.94
C ILE A 63 -8.02 13.85 -5.68
N ASP A 64 -7.98 14.94 -6.44
CA ASP A 64 -6.78 15.35 -7.15
C ASP A 64 -5.64 15.64 -6.15
N LEU A 65 -5.92 16.38 -5.07
CA LEU A 65 -4.95 16.64 -4.00
C LEU A 65 -4.48 15.37 -3.26
N GLU A 66 -5.39 14.43 -2.98
CA GLU A 66 -5.08 13.14 -2.36
C GLU A 66 -4.15 12.31 -3.26
N ARG A 67 -4.44 12.24 -4.56
CA ARG A 67 -3.59 11.55 -5.55
C ARG A 67 -2.24 12.21 -5.71
N ASP A 68 -2.19 13.54 -5.75
CA ASP A 68 -0.96 14.32 -5.82
C ASP A 68 -0.09 14.14 -4.57
N SER A 69 -0.66 13.74 -3.44
CA SER A 69 0.06 13.42 -2.20
C SER A 69 0.49 11.96 -2.08
N TYR A 70 -0.06 11.06 -2.90
CA TYR A 70 0.21 9.63 -2.81
C TYR A 70 1.66 9.35 -3.24
N ARG A 71 2.43 8.70 -2.37
CA ARG A 71 3.83 8.33 -2.59
C ARG A 71 4.03 6.83 -2.35
N GLY A 72 4.99 6.26 -3.07
CA GLY A 72 5.40 4.87 -2.89
C GLY A 72 6.34 4.66 -1.69
N GLY A 73 7.03 3.52 -1.67
CA GLY A 73 8.12 3.28 -0.72
C GLY A 73 9.29 4.24 -0.93
N ARG A 74 9.97 4.60 0.16
CA ARG A 74 11.19 5.43 0.13
C ARG A 74 12.37 4.54 -0.27
N THR A 75 13.08 4.95 -1.32
CA THR A 75 14.32 4.31 -1.77
C THR A 75 15.36 5.39 -1.98
N GLU A 76 16.49 5.28 -1.28
CA GLU A 76 17.57 6.27 -1.31
C GLU A 76 18.93 5.59 -1.36
N CYS A 77 19.88 6.23 -2.03
CA CYS A 77 21.27 5.80 -2.06
C CYS A 77 22.02 6.48 -0.90
N PHE A 78 22.33 5.72 0.15
CA PHE A 78 23.06 6.22 1.31
C PHE A 78 24.58 6.25 1.12
N PHE A 79 25.11 5.55 0.11
CA PHE A 79 26.55 5.43 -0.13
C PHE A 79 26.83 5.21 -1.62
N ILE A 80 27.77 5.99 -2.18
CA ILE A 80 28.26 5.85 -3.55
C ILE A 80 29.74 5.49 -3.49
N GLY A 81 30.11 4.32 -4.01
CA GLY A 81 31.48 3.83 -4.02
C GLY A 81 31.54 2.33 -3.79
N GLU A 82 32.75 1.83 -3.52
CA GLU A 82 32.99 0.44 -3.22
C GLU A 82 32.90 0.20 -1.70
N LEU A 83 32.10 -0.79 -1.31
CA LEU A 83 32.05 -1.33 0.04
C LEU A 83 33.18 -2.37 0.16
N LYS A 84 34.19 -2.10 1.00
CA LYS A 84 35.39 -2.95 1.18
C LYS A 84 35.08 -4.19 2.03
N ASP A 85 36.10 -4.97 2.38
CA ASP A 85 36.01 -6.20 3.21
C ASP A 85 35.59 -5.94 4.67
N GLU A 86 34.42 -5.33 4.87
CA GLU A 86 33.77 -5.12 6.17
C GLU A 86 32.51 -5.99 6.27
N THR A 87 31.92 -6.07 7.46
CA THR A 87 30.66 -6.79 7.66
C THR A 87 29.48 -5.86 7.44
N TYR A 88 28.61 -6.21 6.50
CA TYR A 88 27.38 -5.50 6.21
C TYR A 88 26.16 -6.32 6.60
N HIS A 89 25.14 -5.65 7.11
CA HIS A 89 23.88 -6.26 7.50
C HIS A 89 22.73 -5.71 6.67
N ILE A 90 21.85 -6.60 6.22
CA ILE A 90 20.59 -6.25 5.58
C ILE A 90 19.47 -6.60 6.55
N VAL A 91 18.59 -5.63 6.79
CA VAL A 91 17.41 -5.79 7.64
C VAL A 91 16.16 -5.53 6.81
N ASP A 92 15.13 -6.34 7.01
CA ASP A 92 13.85 -6.24 6.30
C ASP A 92 12.69 -6.34 7.30
N VAL A 93 11.62 -5.57 7.04
CA VAL A 93 10.43 -5.56 7.89
C VAL A 93 9.41 -6.55 7.36
N ASN A 94 9.16 -7.60 8.16
CA ASN A 94 8.16 -8.62 7.85
C ASN A 94 6.79 -8.02 7.54
N SER A 95 6.35 -8.15 6.27
CA SER A 95 5.04 -7.67 5.82
C SER A 95 4.78 -6.21 6.18
N LEU A 96 5.68 -5.30 5.83
CA LEU A 96 5.63 -3.87 6.17
C LEU A 96 4.22 -3.26 6.04
N TYR A 97 3.61 -3.27 4.85
CA TYR A 97 2.29 -2.65 4.67
C TYR A 97 1.19 -3.29 5.53
N PRO A 98 1.00 -4.62 5.54
CA PRO A 98 0.06 -5.26 6.47
C PRO A 98 0.29 -4.92 7.94
N PHE A 99 1.56 -4.86 8.39
CA PHE A 99 1.91 -4.49 9.75
C PHE A 99 1.46 -3.07 10.08
N VAL A 100 1.72 -2.11 9.19
CA VAL A 100 1.29 -0.71 9.39
C VAL A 100 -0.25 -0.62 9.32
N MET A 101 -0.90 -1.30 8.37
CA MET A 101 -2.37 -1.32 8.20
C MET A 101 -3.11 -1.82 9.44
N ARG A 102 -2.55 -2.84 10.11
CA ARG A 102 -3.15 -3.42 11.32
C ARG A 102 -3.03 -2.51 12.54
N ASN A 103 -1.89 -1.82 12.69
CA ASN A 103 -1.49 -1.19 13.95
C ASN A 103 -1.74 0.32 14.01
N ASN A 104 -2.17 0.96 12.91
CA ASN A 104 -2.33 2.41 12.85
C ASN A 104 -3.76 2.84 12.50
N LEU A 105 -4.03 4.14 12.70
CA LEU A 105 -5.30 4.78 12.32
C LEU A 105 -5.22 5.33 10.89
N TYR A 106 -6.32 5.20 10.16
CA TYR A 106 -6.43 5.63 8.77
C TYR A 106 -7.70 6.47 8.53
N PRO A 107 -7.67 7.41 7.59
CA PRO A 107 -8.85 8.19 7.22
C PRO A 107 -9.91 7.30 6.56
N ILE A 108 -11.14 7.33 7.07
CA ILE A 108 -12.27 6.55 6.53
C ILE A 108 -13.36 7.41 5.89
N LYS A 109 -13.31 8.73 6.05
CA LYS A 109 -14.34 9.65 5.58
C LYS A 109 -13.76 11.05 5.34
N TYR A 110 -13.93 11.54 4.12
CA TYR A 110 -13.66 12.93 3.78
C TYR A 110 -14.46 13.91 4.64
N LYS A 111 -13.79 14.97 5.09
CA LYS A 111 -14.38 16.01 5.95
C LYS A 111 -14.65 17.29 5.19
N LYS A 112 -13.60 17.90 4.64
CA LYS A 112 -13.68 19.17 3.89
C LYS A 112 -12.34 19.45 3.21
N ILE A 113 -12.37 20.38 2.27
CA ILE A 113 -11.22 21.04 1.66
C ILE A 113 -11.35 22.54 1.94
N THR A 114 -10.25 23.20 2.26
CA THR A 114 -10.23 24.63 2.58
C THR A 114 -8.96 25.27 2.01
N GLY A 115 -9.10 26.43 1.38
CA GLY A 115 -7.97 27.24 0.92
C GLY A 115 -7.52 28.27 1.95
N LYS A 116 -6.30 28.79 1.78
CA LYS A 116 -5.75 29.93 2.55
C LYS A 116 -5.83 29.75 4.07
N ILE A 117 -5.37 28.60 4.54
CA ILE A 117 -5.33 28.25 5.97
C ILE A 117 -3.99 28.65 6.59
N SER A 118 -4.00 29.07 7.87
CA SER A 118 -2.77 29.32 8.63
C SER A 118 -2.11 28.03 9.11
N VAL A 119 -0.81 28.08 9.38
CA VAL A 119 -0.06 26.94 9.92
C VAL A 119 -0.65 26.44 11.24
N ASN A 120 -1.02 27.36 12.15
CA ASN A 120 -1.64 27.00 13.44
C ASN A 120 -2.96 26.24 13.25
N ALA A 121 -3.77 26.64 12.27
CA ALA A 121 -5.01 25.94 11.99
C ALA A 121 -4.78 24.54 11.39
N ILE A 122 -3.70 24.33 10.62
CA ILE A 122 -3.28 22.99 10.19
C ILE A 122 -2.85 22.14 11.39
N GLU A 123 -2.07 22.71 12.31
CA GLU A 123 -1.63 22.03 13.53
C GLU A 123 -2.82 21.55 14.36
N ASP A 124 -3.83 22.41 14.55
CA ASP A 124 -5.06 22.06 15.26
C ASP A 124 -5.81 20.92 14.57
N TYR A 125 -5.88 20.92 13.23
CA TYR A 125 -6.52 19.82 12.50
C TYR A 125 -5.77 18.50 12.63
N LEU A 126 -4.43 18.52 12.58
CA LEU A 126 -3.61 17.32 12.71
C LEU A 126 -3.80 16.58 14.05
N ARG A 127 -4.28 17.27 15.10
CA ARG A 127 -4.61 16.65 16.39
C ARG A 127 -5.77 15.67 16.32
N SER A 128 -6.66 15.81 15.33
CA SER A 128 -7.91 15.02 15.24
C SER A 128 -8.19 14.44 13.85
N PHE A 129 -7.44 14.85 12.83
CA PHE A 129 -7.67 14.49 11.43
C PHE A 129 -6.36 14.13 10.72
N SER A 130 -6.46 13.28 9.71
CA SER A 130 -5.41 13.15 8.69
C SER A 130 -5.57 14.30 7.70
N CYS A 131 -4.49 15.03 7.44
CA CYS A 131 -4.49 16.20 6.56
C CYS A 131 -3.58 15.98 5.35
N VAL A 132 -4.04 16.45 4.19
CA VAL A 132 -3.23 16.58 2.98
C VAL A 132 -3.27 18.05 2.57
N ALA A 133 -2.11 18.62 2.25
CA ALA A 133 -2.00 20.03 1.91
C ALA A 133 -0.90 20.25 0.87
N LYS A 134 -1.10 21.25 0.02
CA LYS A 134 -0.06 21.83 -0.82
C LYS A 134 0.57 22.99 -0.07
N VAL A 135 1.84 22.85 0.27
CA VAL A 135 2.58 23.82 1.10
C VAL A 135 3.95 24.11 0.50
N LEU A 136 4.48 25.30 0.77
CA LEU A 136 5.90 25.58 0.60
C LEU A 136 6.60 25.15 1.88
N ILE A 137 7.60 24.28 1.75
CA ILE A 137 8.39 23.79 2.88
C ILE A 137 9.80 24.36 2.76
N GLU A 138 10.26 25.00 3.82
CA GLU A 138 11.65 25.38 4.02
C GLU A 138 12.18 24.56 5.21
N THR A 139 13.17 23.71 4.96
CA THR A 139 13.76 22.84 5.99
C THR A 139 15.24 22.62 5.70
N SER A 140 16.04 22.56 6.75
CA SER A 140 17.45 22.16 6.70
C SER A 140 17.64 20.65 6.86
N GLU A 141 16.59 19.89 7.17
CA GLU A 141 16.67 18.45 7.43
C GLU A 141 16.13 17.61 6.25
N PRO A 142 16.77 16.48 5.91
CA PRO A 142 16.33 15.58 4.83
C PRO A 142 15.20 14.63 5.31
N VAL A 143 14.14 15.21 5.86
CA VAL A 143 12.99 14.47 6.44
C VAL A 143 11.85 14.21 5.45
N TYR A 144 11.93 14.78 4.24
CA TYR A 144 10.94 14.58 3.18
C TYR A 144 11.57 13.87 1.98
N ALA A 145 10.95 12.77 1.54
CA ALA A 145 11.41 12.03 0.37
C ALA A 145 10.98 12.77 -0.92
N GLY A 146 11.95 13.28 -1.68
CA GLY A 146 11.77 13.79 -3.04
C GLY A 146 11.00 15.10 -3.18
N LEU A 147 11.67 16.23 -2.97
CA LEU A 147 11.43 17.47 -3.71
C LEU A 147 12.63 17.66 -4.65
N PHE A 148 12.55 17.10 -5.85
CA PHE A 148 13.31 17.59 -6.99
C PHE A 148 12.37 18.43 -7.85
#